data_AF-A0A0T9UDC8-F1
#
_entry.id   AF-A0A0T9UDC8-F1
#
_cell.length_a   1.000
_cell.length_b   1.000
_cell.length_c   1.000
_cell.angle_alpha   90.00
_cell.angle_beta   90.00
_cell.angle_gamma   90.00
#
_symmetry.space_group_name_H-M   'P 1'
#
loop_
_entity.id
_entity.type
_entity.pdbx_description
1 polymer ?
#
loop_
_entity_poly.entity_id
_entity_poly.type
_entity_poly.pdbx_seq_one_letter_code
_entity_poly.pdbx_strand_id
1 'polypeptide(L)'
;MPFVIEVSTDNGVYVIAHADYPSDEYIYDKPINTQLVLWNRKRLNAAMKGEFYEIAGADKFIFGHTPLVKPSLFKNQLYIDSGAVFGNVLTLIQIQ
;
A
#
# COMPACT_ATOMS: atom_id res chain seq x y z
N MET A 1 2.84 5.27 -16.45
CA MET A 1 1.86 5.24 -15.34
C MET A 1 2.46 5.97 -14.14
N PRO A 2 1.65 6.65 -13.32
CA PRO A 2 2.13 7.22 -12.06
C PRO A 2 2.61 6.11 -11.10
N PHE A 3 3.67 6.38 -10.34
CA PHE A 3 4.19 5.45 -9.31
C PHE A 3 3.34 5.46 -8.03
N VAL A 4 2.76 6.62 -7.74
CA VAL A 4 1.91 6.88 -6.59
C VAL A 4 0.70 7.67 -7.08
N ILE A 5 -0.49 7.28 -6.63
CA ILE A 5 -1.75 7.96 -6.95
C ILE A 5 -2.34 8.42 -5.63
N GLU A 6 -2.65 9.71 -5.53
CA GLU A 6 -3.47 10.25 -4.44
C GLU A 6 -4.93 10.28 -4.87
N VAL A 7 -5.83 9.89 -3.98
CA VAL A 7 -7.27 9.98 -4.16
C VAL A 7 -7.86 10.64 -2.92
N SER A 8 -8.47 11.81 -3.11
CA SER A 8 -9.31 12.43 -2.09
C SER A 8 -10.67 11.72 -2.05
N THR A 9 -11.07 11.24 -0.88
CA THR A 9 -12.37 10.57 -0.65
C THR A 9 -13.12 11.27 0.48
N ASP A 10 -14.41 10.96 0.64
CA ASP A 10 -15.20 11.43 1.78
C ASP A 10 -14.65 10.96 3.15
N ASN A 11 -13.81 9.92 3.14
CA ASN A 11 -13.17 9.33 4.32
C ASN A 11 -11.69 9.72 4.46
N GLY A 12 -11.22 10.74 3.73
CA GLY A 12 -9.85 11.23 3.78
C GLY A 12 -9.01 10.90 2.55
N VAL A 13 -7.69 11.05 2.67
CA VAL A 13 -6.72 10.93 1.58
C VAL A 13 -6.19 9.51 1.49
N TYR A 14 -6.35 8.90 0.30
CA TYR A 14 -5.94 7.52 0.02
C TYR A 14 -4.76 7.56 -0.96
N VAL A 15 -3.67 6.90 -0.59
CA VAL A 15 -2.45 6.81 -1.38
C VAL A 15 -2.30 5.40 -1.92
N ILE A 16 -2.27 5.25 -3.24
CA ILE A 16 -2.17 3.96 -3.93
C ILE A 16 -0.79 3.86 -4.57
N ALA A 17 -0.06 2.78 -4.27
CA ALA A 17 1.23 2.49 -4.89
C ALA A 17 1.39 0.98 -5.15
N HIS A 18 2.35 0.59 -5.99
CA HIS A 18 2.47 -0.82 -6.36
C HIS A 18 2.88 -1.72 -5.19
N ALA A 19 4.01 -1.43 -4.53
CA ALA A 19 4.57 -2.28 -3.47
C ALA A 19 4.66 -1.59 -2.11
N ASP A 20 5.09 -0.33 -2.07
CA ASP A 20 5.30 0.43 -0.83
C ASP A 20 5.35 1.94 -1.11
N TYR A 21 5.27 2.73 -0.06
CA TYR A 21 5.68 4.13 -0.06
C TYR A 21 6.95 4.28 0.81
N PRO A 22 8.13 4.58 0.24
CA PRO A 22 9.43 4.44 0.90
C PRO A 22 9.78 5.63 1.81
N SER A 23 8.83 6.05 2.64
CA SER A 23 8.98 7.06 3.68
C SER A 23 7.91 6.85 4.75
N ASP A 24 8.12 7.35 5.96
CA ASP A 24 7.14 7.25 7.05
C ASP A 24 6.14 8.43 7.08
N GLU A 25 6.24 9.34 6.12
CA GLU A 25 5.36 10.49 5.96
C GLU A 25 5.14 10.77 4.48
N TYR A 26 3.88 10.74 4.08
CA TYR A 26 3.40 11.15 2.77
C TYR A 26 3.34 12.66 2.67
N ILE A 27 3.90 13.18 1.57
CA ILE A 27 3.82 14.57 1.17
C ILE A 27 3.62 14.55 -0.34
N TYR A 28 2.65 15.30 -0.83
CA TYR A 28 2.38 15.42 -2.26
C TYR A 28 3.65 15.84 -3.02
N ASP A 29 3.93 15.19 -4.16
CA ASP A 29 5.13 15.40 -4.99
C ASP A 29 6.49 15.24 -4.28
N LYS A 30 6.54 14.58 -3.12
CA LYS A 30 7.81 14.24 -2.47
C LYS A 30 8.69 13.39 -3.40
N PRO A 31 9.97 13.75 -3.61
CA PRO A 31 10.90 12.90 -4.31
C PRO A 31 11.08 11.57 -3.56
N ILE A 32 10.74 10.47 -4.23
CA ILE A 32 10.82 9.11 -3.68
C ILE A 32 11.60 8.20 -4.62
N ASN A 33 12.23 7.17 -4.05
CA ASN A 33 12.93 6.17 -4.84
C ASN A 33 11.91 5.24 -5.53
N THR A 34 11.75 5.40 -6.85
CA THR A 34 10.79 4.64 -7.67
C THR A 34 11.03 3.13 -7.63
N GLN A 35 12.29 2.69 -7.50
CA GLN A 35 12.61 1.27 -7.37
C GLN A 35 12.05 0.69 -6.07
N LEU A 36 12.05 1.46 -4.98
CA LEU A 36 11.44 1.02 -3.73
C LEU A 36 9.91 1.03 -3.82
N VAL A 37 9.31 2.02 -4.49
CA VAL A 37 7.86 2.05 -4.71
C VAL A 37 7.34 0.81 -5.44
N LEU A 38 8.14 0.30 -6.38
CA LEU A 38 7.79 -0.87 -7.19
C LEU A 38 8.16 -2.22 -6.56
N TRP A 39 9.20 -2.29 -5.74
CA TRP A 39 9.78 -3.59 -5.36
C TRP A 39 9.99 -3.78 -3.85
N ASN A 40 9.78 -2.75 -3.03
CA ASN A 40 10.09 -2.86 -1.62
C ASN A 40 9.09 -3.77 -0.91
N ARG A 41 9.62 -4.77 -0.19
CA ARG A 41 8.85 -5.70 0.67
C ARG A 41 9.19 -5.54 2.14
N LYS A 42 10.12 -4.63 2.49
CA LYS A 42 10.63 -4.50 3.86
C LYS A 42 9.52 -4.17 4.86
N ARG A 43 8.64 -3.23 4.53
CA ARG A 43 7.54 -2.80 5.42
C ARG A 43 6.56 -3.94 5.69
N LEU A 44 6.11 -4.64 4.65
CA LEU A 44 5.24 -5.80 4.81
C LEU A 44 5.90 -6.93 5.60
N ASN A 45 7.17 -7.25 5.31
CA ASN A 45 7.91 -8.29 6.03
C ASN A 45 8.07 -7.98 7.52
N ALA A 46 8.28 -6.71 7.88
CA ALA A 46 8.31 -6.26 9.27
C ALA A 46 6.91 -6.36 9.91
N ALA A 47 5.87 -5.93 9.19
CA ALA A 47 4.49 -5.98 9.67
C ALA A 47 4.02 -7.43 9.95
N MET A 48 4.41 -8.39 9.10
CA MET A 48 4.15 -9.82 9.31
C MET A 48 4.86 -10.39 10.56
N LYS A 49 5.90 -9.72 11.06
CA LYS A 49 6.61 -10.06 12.31
C LYS A 49 6.07 -9.29 13.52
N GLY A 50 5.02 -8.48 13.35
CA GLY A 50 4.43 -7.66 14.40
C GLY A 50 5.04 -6.25 14.53
N GLU A 51 5.93 -5.87 13.62
CA GLU A 51 6.57 -4.54 13.60
C GLU A 51 5.93 -3.67 12.52
N PHE A 52 4.91 -2.90 12.90
CA PHE A 52 4.21 -2.00 11.99
C PHE A 52 3.92 -0.65 12.63
N TYR A 53 4.09 0.39 11.82
CA TYR A 53 3.86 1.79 12.19
C TYR A 53 2.97 2.44 11.14
N GLU A 54 2.28 3.49 11.54
CA GLU A 54 1.51 4.31 10.62
C GLU A 54 2.45 5.07 9.67
N ILE A 55 2.04 5.26 8.42
CA ILE A 55 2.66 6.23 7.52
C ILE A 55 1.84 7.51 7.66
N ALA A 56 2.44 8.59 8.15
CA ALA A 56 1.76 9.86 8.34
C ALA A 56 1.39 10.52 6.99
N GLY A 57 0.55 11.56 7.02
CA GLY A 57 0.24 12.41 5.86
C GLY A 57 -0.87 11.89 4.95
N ALA A 58 -1.39 10.68 5.17
CA ALA A 58 -2.60 10.19 4.50
C ALA A 58 -3.34 9.17 5.39
N ASP A 59 -4.66 9.05 5.19
CA ASP A 59 -5.54 8.20 5.99
C ASP A 59 -5.41 6.71 5.64
N LYS A 60 -5.08 6.39 4.38
CA LYS A 60 -4.90 5.01 3.94
C LYS A 60 -3.88 4.87 2.83
N PHE A 61 -3.09 3.82 2.91
CA PHE A 61 -2.16 3.38 1.87
C PHE A 61 -2.63 2.05 1.32
N ILE A 62 -2.77 1.92 0.01
CA ILE A 62 -3.21 0.69 -0.65
C ILE A 62 -2.07 0.17 -1.51
N PHE A 63 -1.65 -1.06 -1.24
CA PHE A 63 -0.54 -1.72 -1.91
C PHE A 63 -0.94 -3.08 -2.49
N GLY A 64 -0.20 -3.50 -3.52
CA GLY A 64 -0.26 -4.85 -4.06
C GLY A 64 1.10 -5.53 -3.94
N HIS A 65 1.60 -6.03 -5.07
CA HIS A 65 2.95 -6.58 -5.30
C HIS A 65 3.29 -7.90 -4.59
N THR A 66 2.94 -8.05 -3.31
CA THR A 66 3.23 -9.25 -2.53
C THR A 66 1.94 -10.02 -2.29
N PRO A 67 1.78 -11.20 -2.92
CA PRO A 67 0.59 -12.04 -2.72
C PRO A 67 0.42 -12.47 -1.26
N LEU A 68 -0.78 -12.26 -0.73
CA LEU A 68 -1.23 -12.71 0.60
C LEU A 68 -2.46 -13.62 0.45
N VAL A 69 -2.68 -14.52 1.41
CA VAL A 69 -3.84 -15.42 1.39
C VAL A 69 -5.17 -14.66 1.46
N LYS A 70 -5.17 -13.48 2.09
CA LYS A 70 -6.30 -12.57 2.20
C LYS A 70 -5.82 -11.12 2.26
N PRO A 71 -6.66 -10.14 1.90
CA PRO A 71 -6.36 -8.74 2.13
C PRO A 71 -5.99 -8.50 3.59
N SER A 72 -4.91 -7.76 3.81
CA SER A 72 -4.34 -7.57 5.15
C SER A 72 -4.11 -6.09 5.42
N LEU A 73 -4.60 -5.63 6.57
CA LEU A 73 -4.44 -4.26 7.04
C LEU A 73 -3.44 -4.22 8.20
N PHE A 74 -2.40 -3.42 8.04
CA PHE A 74 -1.43 -3.11 9.10
C PHE A 74 -1.42 -1.60 9.30
N LYS A 75 -1.94 -1.12 10.44
CA LYS A 75 -2.20 0.31 10.68
C LYS A 75 -3.03 0.90 9.55
N ASN A 76 -2.48 1.84 8.79
CA ASN A 76 -3.14 2.45 7.63
C ASN A 76 -2.66 1.86 6.30
N GLN A 77 -1.90 0.76 6.27
CA GLN A 77 -1.45 0.09 5.05
C GLN A 77 -2.29 -1.15 4.74
N LEU A 78 -3.06 -1.10 3.67
CA LEU A 78 -3.92 -2.16 3.16
C LEU A 78 -3.27 -2.86 1.96
N TYR A 79 -2.96 -4.14 2.11
CA TYR A 79 -2.41 -4.98 1.06
C TYR A 79 -3.54 -5.79 0.42
N ILE A 80 -3.77 -5.60 -0.89
CA ILE A 80 -4.90 -6.19 -1.63
C ILE A 80 -4.48 -7.26 -2.66
N ASP A 81 -3.19 -7.51 -2.83
CA ASP A 81 -2.76 -8.60 -3.70
C ASP A 81 -3.05 -9.95 -3.05
N SER A 82 -4.17 -10.56 -3.46
CA SER A 82 -4.60 -11.89 -3.04
C SER A 82 -4.05 -13.01 -3.93
N GLY A 83 -3.17 -12.71 -4.90
CA GLY A 83 -2.54 -13.70 -5.75
C GLY A 83 -3.47 -14.31 -6.82
N ALA A 84 -4.32 -13.50 -7.46
CA ALA A 84 -5.30 -13.97 -8.45
C ALA A 84 -4.66 -14.80 -9.59
N VAL A 85 -3.44 -14.47 -10.01
CA VAL A 85 -2.69 -15.22 -11.03
C VAL A 85 -2.35 -16.67 -10.61
N PHE A 86 -2.37 -16.95 -9.30
CA PHE A 86 -2.13 -18.27 -8.74
C PHE A 86 -3.42 -19.08 -8.53
N GLY A 87 -4.56 -18.61 -9.07
CA GLY A 87 -5.86 -19.26 -8.91
C GLY A 87 -6.63 -18.83 -7.65
N ASN A 88 -6.14 -17.84 -6.91
CA ASN A 88 -6.88 -17.21 -5.82
C ASN A 88 -7.89 -16.18 -6.35
N VAL A 89 -8.60 -15.53 -5.44
CA VAL A 89 -9.56 -14.47 -5.77
C VAL A 89 -8.86 -13.18 -6.21
N LEU A 90 -9.52 -12.40 -7.08
CA LEU A 90 -9.17 -11.01 -7.33
C LEU A 90 -9.83 -10.13 -6.26
N THR A 91 -9.02 -9.40 -5.51
CA THR A 91 -9.54 -8.43 -4.54
C THR A 91 -9.90 -7.12 -5.23
N LEU A 92 -11.13 -6.66 -5.00
CA LEU A 92 -11.61 -5.34 -5.39
C LEU A 92 -12.10 -4.62 -4.13
N ILE A 93 -11.68 -3.37 -3.94
CA ILE A 93 -12.11 -2.53 -2.83
C ILE A 93 -12.80 -1.28 -3.38
N GLN A 94 -14.00 -0.99 -2.88
CA GLN A 94 -14.67 0.28 -3.14
C GLN A 94 -14.13 1.31 -2.15
N ILE A 95 -13.65 2.44 -2.66
CA ILE A 95 -13.09 3.54 -1.85
C ILE A 95 -14.00 4.77 -1.78
N GLN A 96 -15.05 4.80 -2.60
CA GLN A 96 -16.18 5.74 -2.59
C GLN A 96 -17.33 5.15 -3.40
#